data_AF-A0A5C7KY11-F1
#
_entry.id   AF-A0A5C7KY11-F1
#
_cell.length_a   1.000
_cell.length_b   1.000
_cell.length_c   1.000
_cell.angle_alpha   90.00
_cell.angle_beta   90.00
_cell.angle_gamma   90.00
#
_symmetry.space_group_name_H-M   'P 1'
#
loop_
_entity.id
_entity.type
_entity.pdbx_description
1 polymer ?
#
loop_
_entity_poly.entity_id
_entity_poly.type
_entity_poly.pdbx_seq_one_letter_code
_entity_poly.pdbx_strand_id
1 'polypeptide(L)'
;MLGLSWLLGGREWGRAKNEPFESGVVSVGSARMRLSAKFYMVAMFFVIFDVEALFLYAWAVSVKEAGWAGYIEAVVFIAVLAISLVYLWRIGALEWAPESRKRLKQAGTK
;
A
#
# COMPACT_ATOMS: atom_id res chain seq x y z
N MET A 1 -2.78 18.73 -23.67
CA MET A 1 -4.05 19.07 -22.99
C MET A 1 -3.86 20.08 -21.86
N LEU A 2 -2.96 19.85 -20.88
CA LEU A 2 -2.68 20.84 -19.81
C LEU A 2 -2.25 22.23 -20.33
N GLY A 3 -1.43 22.30 -21.39
CA GLY A 3 -0.98 23.59 -21.96
C GLY A 3 -2.09 24.40 -22.66
N LEU A 4 -3.03 23.72 -23.34
CA LEU A 4 -4.18 24.38 -23.98
C LEU A 4 -5.16 24.90 -22.92
N SER A 5 -5.41 24.11 -21.88
CA SER A 5 -6.24 24.49 -20.73
C SER A 5 -5.63 25.62 -19.90
N TRP A 6 -4.30 25.71 -19.81
CA TRP A 6 -3.63 26.83 -19.14
C TRP A 6 -3.71 28.14 -19.96
N LEU A 7 -3.67 28.04 -21.29
CA LEU A 7 -3.71 29.20 -22.19
C LEU A 7 -5.12 29.75 -22.37
N LEU A 8 -6.13 28.88 -22.51
CA LEU A 8 -7.54 29.26 -22.72
C LEU A 8 -8.33 29.35 -21.42
N GLY A 9 -7.79 28.84 -20.30
CA GLY A 9 -8.45 28.83 -19.00
C GLY A 9 -8.40 30.19 -18.30
N GLY A 10 -9.55 30.66 -17.80
CA GLY A 10 -9.65 31.93 -17.07
C GLY A 10 -8.85 31.91 -15.77
N ARG A 11 -7.93 32.88 -15.61
CA ARG A 11 -7.16 33.08 -14.37
C ARG A 11 -7.90 34.03 -13.45
N GLU A 12 -8.63 33.47 -12.50
CA GLU A 12 -9.23 34.23 -11.39
C GLU A 12 -8.36 34.15 -10.13
N TRP A 13 -8.18 35.29 -9.48
CA TRP A 13 -7.36 35.45 -8.28
C TRP A 13 -8.29 35.74 -7.10
N GLY A 14 -8.32 34.84 -6.11
CA GLY A 14 -9.07 35.03 -4.87
C GLY A 14 -8.31 34.40 -3.71
N ARG A 15 -8.25 35.09 -2.55
CA ARG A 15 -7.48 34.64 -1.38
C ARG A 15 -7.84 33.21 -0.96
N ALA A 16 -9.13 32.88 -0.95
CA ALA A 16 -9.64 31.56 -0.60
C ALA A 16 -9.32 30.45 -1.64
N LYS A 17 -8.92 30.77 -2.88
CA LYS A 17 -8.59 29.73 -3.89
C LYS A 17 -7.26 29.01 -3.57
N ASN A 18 -6.39 29.64 -2.79
CA ASN A 18 -5.09 29.09 -2.41
C ASN A 18 -5.07 28.52 -0.98
N GLU A 19 -6.23 28.47 -0.32
CA GLU A 19 -6.37 27.94 1.03
C GLU A 19 -6.87 26.48 0.97
N PRO A 20 -6.39 25.58 1.87
CA PRO A 20 -6.91 24.22 1.95
C PRO A 20 -8.42 24.22 2.21
N PHE A 21 -9.14 23.35 1.50
CA PHE A 21 -10.57 23.19 1.70
C PHE A 21 -10.87 22.48 3.01
N GLU A 22 -11.58 23.16 3.91
CA GLU A 22 -11.97 22.63 5.23
C GLU A 22 -13.49 22.79 5.45
N SER A 23 -14.32 22.55 4.43
CA SER A 23 -15.79 22.67 4.52
C SER A 23 -16.29 24.02 5.08
N GLY A 24 -15.62 25.12 4.73
CA GLY A 24 -16.00 26.48 5.11
C GLY A 24 -15.42 26.98 6.43
N VAL A 25 -14.58 26.20 7.12
CA VAL A 25 -13.80 26.70 8.27
C VAL A 25 -12.38 27.08 7.85
N VAL A 26 -11.74 27.95 8.64
CA VAL A 26 -10.32 28.28 8.44
C VAL A 26 -9.49 27.06 8.86
N SER A 27 -8.58 26.62 7.99
CA SER A 27 -7.68 25.51 8.32
C SER A 27 -6.83 25.87 9.55
N VAL A 28 -6.97 25.10 10.62
CA VAL A 28 -6.30 25.32 11.90
C VAL A 28 -5.53 24.06 12.32
N GLY A 29 -4.30 24.25 12.80
CA GLY A 29 -3.45 23.16 13.27
C GLY A 29 -2.21 22.92 12.39
N SER A 30 -1.43 21.90 12.76
CA SER A 30 -0.22 21.54 12.00
C SER A 30 -0.53 20.44 10.99
N ALA A 31 0.07 20.50 9.81
CA ALA A 31 -0.04 19.46 8.78
C ALA A 31 0.59 18.09 9.18
N ARG A 32 1.12 17.97 10.40
CA ARG A 32 1.69 16.72 10.91
C ARG A 32 0.63 15.88 11.61
N MET A 33 0.02 14.98 10.85
CA MET A 33 -0.81 13.92 11.39
C MET A 33 0.00 12.66 11.66
N ARG A 34 -0.33 11.94 12.75
CA ARG A 34 0.25 10.62 13.02
C ARG A 34 -0.39 9.62 12.06
N LEU A 35 0.31 9.33 10.97
CA LEU A 35 -0.05 8.24 10.09
C LEU A 35 0.09 6.91 10.85
N SER A 36 -0.90 6.04 10.72
CA SER A 36 -0.89 4.74 11.36
C SER A 36 0.28 3.89 10.85
N ALA A 37 0.93 3.14 11.75
CA ALA A 37 1.99 2.19 11.39
C ALA A 37 1.55 1.11 10.39
N LYS A 38 0.23 0.92 10.22
CA LYS A 38 -0.35 0.02 9.22
C LYS A 38 0.11 0.35 7.78
N PHE A 39 0.24 1.63 7.43
CA PHE A 39 0.70 2.02 6.09
C PHE A 39 2.16 1.61 5.83
N TYR A 40 3.01 1.72 6.87
CA TYR A 40 4.40 1.30 6.79
C TYR A 40 4.51 -0.21 6.59
N MET A 41 3.74 -0.99 7.33
CA MET A 41 3.76 -2.45 7.24
C MET A 41 3.38 -2.94 5.83
N VAL A 42 2.33 -2.36 5.22
CA VAL A 42 1.96 -2.66 3.83
C VAL A 42 3.07 -2.26 2.85
N ALA A 43 3.66 -1.07 3.01
CA ALA A 43 4.73 -0.60 2.12
C ALA A 43 5.98 -1.50 2.20
N MET A 44 6.39 -1.90 3.40
CA MET A 44 7.54 -2.79 3.60
C MET A 44 7.33 -4.14 2.92
N PHE A 45 6.15 -4.75 3.08
CA PHE A 45 5.85 -6.03 2.44
C PHE A 45 5.69 -5.92 0.93
N PHE A 46 5.15 -4.81 0.43
CA PHE A 46 5.11 -4.55 -1.01
C PHE A 46 6.52 -4.55 -1.62
N VAL A 47 7.48 -3.87 -0.98
CA VAL A 47 8.88 -3.82 -1.46
C VAL A 47 9.53 -5.21 -1.43
N ILE A 48 9.34 -5.98 -0.36
CA ILE A 48 9.91 -7.33 -0.25
C ILE A 48 9.32 -8.24 -1.35
N PHE A 49 7.99 -8.25 -1.50
CA PHE A 49 7.32 -9.09 -2.49
C PHE A 49 7.66 -8.68 -3.94
N ASP A 50 7.87 -7.38 -4.19
CA ASP A 50 8.30 -6.87 -5.50
C ASP A 50 9.70 -7.37 -5.87
N VAL A 51 10.63 -7.39 -4.91
CA VAL A 51 11.97 -7.97 -5.10
C VAL A 51 11.90 -9.48 -5.33
N GLU A 52 11.02 -10.19 -4.63
CA GLU A 52 10.80 -11.62 -4.84
C GLU A 52 10.22 -11.91 -6.24
N ALA A 53 9.30 -11.08 -6.71
CA ALA A 53 8.75 -11.16 -8.07
C ALA A 53 9.83 -10.89 -9.14
N LEU A 54 10.77 -9.98 -8.88
CA LEU A 54 11.91 -9.73 -9.77
C LEU A 54 12.77 -11.00 -9.94
N PHE A 55 13.03 -11.75 -8.87
CA PHE A 55 13.77 -13.02 -8.95
C PHE A 55 13.02 -14.07 -9.77
N LEU A 56 11.70 -14.18 -9.56
CA LEU A 56 10.86 -15.06 -10.37
C LEU A 56 10.85 -14.67 -11.84
N TYR A 57 10.85 -13.37 -12.14
CA TYR A 57 10.92 -12.88 -13.52
C TYR A 57 12.27 -13.22 -14.18
N ALA A 58 13.39 -13.00 -13.48
CA ALA A 58 14.72 -13.35 -13.98
C ALA A 58 14.84 -14.84 -14.30
N TRP A 59 14.32 -15.70 -13.41
CA TRP A 59 14.20 -17.13 -13.68
C TRP A 59 13.27 -17.41 -14.86
N ALA A 60 12.08 -16.79 -14.90
CA ALA A 60 11.07 -17.04 -15.94
C ALA A 60 11.59 -16.76 -17.37
N VAL A 61 12.48 -15.78 -17.54
CA VAL A 61 13.11 -15.46 -18.82
C VAL A 61 14.09 -16.55 -19.29
N SER A 62 14.67 -17.33 -18.36
CA SER A 62 15.72 -18.33 -18.63
C SER A 62 15.33 -19.76 -18.23
N VAL A 63 14.02 -20.07 -18.19
CA VAL A 63 13.51 -21.38 -17.75
C VAL A 63 14.08 -22.55 -18.56
N LYS A 64 14.28 -22.37 -19.88
CA LYS A 64 14.76 -23.45 -20.76
C LYS A 64 16.22 -23.79 -20.48
N GLU A 65 17.03 -22.77 -20.22
CA GLU A 65 18.45 -22.87 -19.93
C GLU A 65 18.70 -23.40 -18.51
N ALA A 66 17.84 -23.03 -17.56
CA ALA A 66 17.93 -23.46 -16.15
C ALA A 66 17.54 -24.94 -15.94
N GLY A 67 16.73 -25.50 -16.84
CA GLY A 67 16.33 -26.91 -16.82
C GLY A 67 15.58 -27.34 -15.55
N TRP A 68 15.63 -28.63 -15.24
CA TRP A 68 14.89 -29.22 -14.10
C TRP A 68 15.40 -28.74 -12.74
N ALA A 69 16.70 -28.47 -12.61
CA ALA A 69 17.27 -27.95 -11.36
C ALA A 69 16.70 -26.58 -11.04
N GLY A 70 16.74 -25.64 -11.99
CA GLY A 70 16.15 -24.32 -11.82
C GLY A 70 14.64 -24.33 -11.61
N TYR A 71 13.94 -25.29 -12.22
CA TYR A 71 12.50 -25.49 -11.96
C TYR A 71 12.22 -25.87 -10.50
N ILE A 72 12.98 -26.82 -9.94
CA ILE A 72 12.83 -27.23 -8.53
C ILE A 72 13.14 -26.04 -7.62
N GLU A 73 14.21 -25.30 -7.89
CA GLU A 73 14.57 -24.10 -7.13
C GLU A 73 13.44 -23.05 -7.14
N ALA A 74 12.84 -22.79 -8.31
CA ALA A 74 11.71 -21.87 -8.42
C ALA A 74 10.47 -22.35 -7.66
N VAL A 75 10.15 -23.64 -7.70
CA VAL A 75 9.03 -24.21 -6.92
C VAL A 75 9.27 -24.07 -5.42
N VAL A 76 10.48 -24.37 -4.95
CA VAL A 76 10.85 -24.19 -3.54
C VAL A 76 10.78 -22.72 -3.15
N PHE A 77 11.28 -21.82 -4.00
CA PHE A 77 11.20 -20.38 -3.78
C PHE A 77 9.74 -19.91 -3.64
N ILE A 78 8.87 -20.28 -4.58
CA ILE A 78 7.43 -19.97 -4.51
C ILE A 78 6.78 -20.53 -3.24
N ALA A 79 7.16 -21.74 -2.81
CA ALA A 79 6.64 -22.33 -1.58
C ALA A 79 7.02 -21.49 -0.35
N VAL A 80 8.26 -20.97 -0.29
CA VAL A 80 8.69 -20.06 0.76
C VAL A 80 7.90 -18.75 0.72
N LEU A 81 7.64 -18.17 -0.46
CA LEU A 81 6.78 -16.99 -0.61
C LEU A 81 5.37 -17.23 -0.07
N ALA A 82 4.79 -18.39 -0.41
CA ALA A 82 3.46 -18.77 0.05
C ALA A 82 3.42 -18.91 1.58
N ILE A 83 4.44 -19.52 2.19
CA ILE A 83 4.55 -19.64 3.65
C ILE A 83 4.64 -18.26 4.31
N SER A 84 5.50 -17.38 3.78
CA SER A 84 5.64 -16.00 4.26
C SER A 84 4.32 -15.24 4.19
N LEU A 85 3.60 -15.33 3.06
CA LEU A 85 2.30 -14.70 2.88
C LEU A 85 1.25 -15.24 3.86
N VAL A 86 1.18 -16.56 4.04
CA VAL A 86 0.29 -17.19 5.03
C VAL A 86 0.62 -16.70 6.44
N TYR A 87 1.90 -16.65 6.81
CA TYR A 87 2.32 -16.14 8.11
C TYR A 87 1.89 -14.69 8.33
N LEU A 88 2.13 -13.81 7.35
CA LEU A 88 1.69 -12.40 7.38
C LEU A 88 0.18 -12.25 7.54
N TRP A 89 -0.58 -13.08 6.84
CA TRP A 89 -2.03 -13.07 6.94
C TRP A 89 -2.48 -13.49 8.35
N ARG A 90 -1.84 -14.52 8.93
CA ARG A 90 -2.16 -15.01 10.28
C ARG A 90 -1.86 -13.99 11.38
N ILE A 91 -0.82 -13.17 11.23
CA ILE A 91 -0.51 -12.10 12.19
C ILE A 91 -1.38 -10.84 12.01
N GLY A 92 -2.31 -10.84 11.06
CA GLY A 92 -3.21 -9.70 10.81
C GLY A 92 -2.52 -8.51 10.15
N ALA A 93 -1.34 -8.72 9.54
CA ALA A 93 -0.60 -7.64 8.89
C ALA A 93 -1.37 -7.00 7.73
N LEU A 94 -2.24 -7.77 7.07
CA LEU A 94 -3.11 -7.30 5.98
C LEU A 94 -4.44 -6.72 6.49
N GLU A 95 -4.70 -6.70 7.80
CA GLU A 95 -6.01 -6.34 8.34
C GLU A 95 -6.17 -4.82 8.49
N TRP A 96 -6.95 -4.23 7.58
CA TRP A 96 -7.20 -2.79 7.55
C TRP A 96 -8.11 -2.32 8.68
N ALA A 97 -9.07 -3.15 9.10
CA ALA A 97 -10.11 -2.77 10.05
C ALA A 97 -9.53 -2.45 11.44
N PRO A 98 -9.97 -1.36 12.10
CA PRO A 98 -9.65 -1.12 13.49
C PRO A 98 -10.37 -2.16 14.36
N GLU A 99 -9.67 -2.70 15.36
CA GLU A 99 -10.22 -3.52 16.46
C GLU A 99 -11.32 -2.82 17.29
N SER A 100 -11.79 -1.62 16.90
CA SER A 100 -12.87 -0.90 17.57
C SER A 100 -14.20 -1.67 17.56
N ARG A 101 -14.43 -2.53 16.55
CA ARG A 101 -15.64 -3.35 16.46
C ARG A 101 -15.72 -4.44 17.56
N LYS A 102 -14.59 -4.94 18.06
CA LYS A 102 -14.56 -5.92 19.16
C LYS A 102 -14.83 -5.28 20.53
N ARG A 103 -14.31 -4.07 20.78
CA ARG A 103 -14.56 -3.34 22.04
C ARG A 103 -16.01 -2.89 22.19
N LEU A 104 -16.68 -2.48 21.11
CA LEU A 104 -18.09 -2.09 21.14
C LEU A 104 -19.02 -3.28 21.45
N LYS A 105 -18.72 -4.49 20.97
CA LYS A 105 -19.48 -5.70 21.33
C LYS A 105 -19.30 -6.11 22.80
N GLN A 106 -18.10 -5.92 23.36
CA GLN A 106 -17.82 -6.23 24.77
C GLN A 106 -18.41 -5.21 25.75
N ALA A 107 -18.58 -3.95 25.33
CA ALA A 107 -19.17 -2.90 26.15
C ALA A 107 -20.72 -2.94 26.21
N GLY A 108 -21.39 -3.58 25.23
CA GLY A 108 -22.85 -3.73 25.20
C GLY A 108 -23.38 -5.01 25.85
N THR A 109 -22.52 -5.81 26.49
CA THR A 109 -22.90 -7.05 27.21
C THR A 109 -22.67 -6.89 28.73
N LYS A 110 -22.87 -5.69 29.24
CA LYS A 110 -23.01 -5.39 30.68
C LYS A 110 -24.22 -4.52 30.89
#